data_AF-A0A0D1YUJ7-F1
#
_entry.id   AF-A0A0D1YUJ7-F1
#
_cell.length_a   1.000
_cell.length_b   1.000
_cell.length_c   1.000
_cell.angle_alpha   90.00
_cell.angle_beta   90.00
_cell.angle_gamma   90.00
#
_symmetry.space_group_name_H-M   'P 1'
#
loop_
_entity.id
_entity.type
_entity.pdbx_description
1 polymer ?
#
loop_
_entity_poly.entity_id
_entity_poly.type
_entity_poly.pdbx_seq_one_letter_code
_entity_poly.pdbx_strand_id
1 'polypeptide(L)'
;MSMISAMNELGTKSKLGGMVKTVRVLYSARRERNEQGEGEEILFEKRLKDIGERWSDKKDVDYTYTLFETSGRQDQEEKTAGNFTTRSRRINHNDLFEAIGPEHTRGNTVVYVCGLPTMTDEFVELLRKTPGLDEKRVLCEKWW
;
A
#
# COMPACT_ATOMS: atom_id res chain seq x y z
N MET A 1 14.98 -7.19 0.57
CA MET A 1 14.05 -6.94 1.70
C MET A 1 13.17 -5.75 1.36
N SER A 2 11.86 -5.79 1.64
CA SER A 2 10.99 -4.60 1.40
C SER A 2 11.04 -3.63 2.58
N MET A 3 10.76 -2.34 2.33
CA MET A 3 10.67 -1.30 3.37
C MET A 3 9.72 -1.71 4.51
N ILE A 4 8.56 -2.27 4.19
CA ILE A 4 7.58 -2.74 5.19
C ILE A 4 8.15 -3.88 6.05
N SER A 5 8.97 -4.76 5.47
CA SER A 5 9.64 -5.83 6.24
C SER A 5 10.67 -5.24 7.21
N ALA A 6 11.46 -4.27 6.75
CA ALA A 6 12.41 -3.56 7.60
C ALA A 6 11.70 -2.78 8.73
N MET A 7 10.55 -2.16 8.45
CA MET A 7 9.72 -1.49 9.45
C MET A 7 9.17 -2.48 10.50
N ASN A 8 8.75 -3.67 10.08
CA ASN A 8 8.29 -4.71 11.01
C ASN A 8 9.43 -5.20 11.93
N GLU A 9 10.63 -5.36 11.39
CA GLU A 9 11.81 -5.81 12.13
C GLU A 9 12.40 -4.73 13.06
N LEU A 10 12.45 -3.47 12.60
CA LEU A 10 13.07 -2.36 13.32
C LEU A 10 12.09 -1.63 14.22
N GLY A 11 10.83 -1.46 13.81
CA GLY A 11 9.79 -0.81 14.59
C GLY A 11 9.46 -1.55 15.89
N THR A 12 9.80 -2.83 15.98
CA THR A 12 9.71 -3.63 17.21
C THR A 12 10.90 -3.49 18.14
N LYS A 13 12.03 -2.94 17.67
CA LYS A 13 13.32 -2.96 18.40
C LYS A 13 13.93 -1.56 18.64
N SER A 14 13.58 -0.55 17.85
CA SER A 14 14.20 0.78 17.90
C SER A 14 13.50 1.74 18.88
N LYS A 15 14.28 2.38 19.75
CA LYS A 15 13.85 3.54 20.56
C LYS A 15 13.98 4.89 19.84
N LEU A 16 14.65 4.93 18.69
CA LEU A 16 14.81 6.13 17.86
C LEU A 16 13.71 6.17 16.79
N GLY A 17 12.88 7.21 16.81
CA GLY A 17 11.93 7.53 15.74
C GLY A 17 10.47 7.10 15.95
N GLY A 18 10.10 6.52 17.10
CA GLY A 18 8.71 6.11 17.39
C GLY A 18 8.18 5.00 16.47
N MET A 19 7.12 4.32 16.89
CA MET A 19 6.41 3.39 16.01
C MET A 19 5.54 4.20 15.04
N VAL A 20 5.54 3.85 13.75
CA VAL A 20 4.61 4.43 12.79
C VAL A 20 3.17 4.15 13.23
N LYS A 21 2.38 5.22 13.38
CA LYS A 21 0.99 5.09 13.85
C LYS A 21 0.04 4.58 12.78
N THR A 22 0.34 4.86 11.51
CA THR A 22 -0.55 4.56 10.40
C THR A 22 0.27 4.08 9.21
N VAL A 23 -0.15 2.95 8.64
CA VAL A 23 0.47 2.36 7.45
C VAL A 23 -0.61 1.95 6.48
N ARG A 24 -0.54 2.48 5.26
CA ARG A 24 -1.43 2.14 4.14
C ARG A 24 -0.60 1.52 3.04
N VAL A 25 -0.96 0.31 2.64
CA VAL A 25 -0.27 -0.44 1.58
C VAL A 25 -1.23 -0.59 0.42
N LEU A 26 -0.92 0.06 -0.70
CA LEU A 26 -1.67 -0.08 -1.95
C LEU A 26 -0.83 -0.94 -2.89
N TYR A 27 -1.33 -2.11 -3.24
CA TYR A 27 -0.60 -3.06 -4.09
C TYR A 27 -1.44 -3.46 -5.28
N SER A 28 -0.89 -3.34 -6.48
CA SER A 28 -1.57 -3.69 -7.72
C SER A 28 -0.92 -4.91 -8.33
N ALA A 29 -1.74 -5.88 -8.71
CA ALA A 29 -1.28 -7.08 -9.39
C ALA A 29 -2.30 -7.57 -10.41
N ARG A 30 -1.81 -8.29 -11.40
CA ARG A 30 -2.65 -9.16 -12.23
C ARG A 30 -2.70 -10.53 -11.54
N ARG A 31 -3.88 -11.15 -11.52
CA ARG A 31 -4.08 -12.51 -11.01
C ARG A 31 -4.76 -13.35 -12.07
N GLU A 32 -4.02 -14.22 -12.71
CA GLU A 32 -4.58 -15.23 -13.60
C GLU A 32 -5.30 -16.30 -12.80
N ARG A 33 -6.38 -16.84 -13.38
CA ARG A 33 -7.17 -17.91 -12.77
C ARG A 33 -7.04 -19.14 -13.63
N ASN A 34 -6.82 -20.29 -13.00
CA ASN A 34 -6.81 -21.57 -13.70
C ASN A 34 -8.24 -21.95 -14.15
N GLU A 35 -8.35 -23.02 -14.92
CA GLU A 35 -9.64 -23.55 -15.42
C GLU A 35 -10.62 -23.92 -14.30
N GLN A 36 -10.12 -24.11 -13.07
CA GLN A 36 -10.90 -24.43 -11.87
C GLN A 36 -11.30 -23.16 -11.07
N GLY A 37 -10.89 -21.98 -11.52
CA GLY A 37 -11.21 -20.68 -10.91
C GLY A 37 -10.29 -20.27 -9.76
N GLU A 38 -9.28 -21.07 -9.43
CA GLU A 38 -8.26 -20.75 -8.43
C GLU A 38 -7.29 -19.72 -9.00
N GLY A 39 -6.99 -18.69 -8.20
CA GLY A 39 -6.08 -17.62 -8.60
C GLY A 39 -4.63 -18.00 -8.35
N GLU A 40 -3.74 -17.53 -9.22
CA GLU A 40 -2.30 -17.61 -8.97
C GLU A 40 -1.88 -16.90 -7.68
N GLU A 41 -0.79 -17.36 -7.09
CA GLU A 41 -0.18 -16.70 -5.94
C GLU A 41 0.39 -15.34 -6.35
N ILE A 42 -0.07 -14.28 -5.69
CA ILE A 42 0.49 -12.95 -5.90
C ILE A 42 1.74 -12.79 -5.05
N LEU A 43 2.83 -12.36 -5.69
CA LEU A 43 4.11 -12.14 -5.03
C LEU A 43 3.95 -11.19 -3.82
N PHE A 44 4.50 -11.61 -2.69
CA PHE A 44 4.46 -10.90 -1.40
C PHE A 44 3.08 -10.74 -0.72
N GLU A 45 1.98 -11.16 -1.33
CA GLU A 45 0.64 -11.03 -0.74
C GLU A 45 0.57 -11.68 0.64
N LYS A 46 1.02 -12.94 0.75
CA LYS A 46 1.07 -13.67 2.02
C LYS A 46 1.87 -12.89 3.07
N ARG A 47 3.07 -12.41 2.71
CA ARG A 47 3.92 -11.64 3.63
C ARG A 47 3.27 -10.35 4.09
N LEU A 48 2.56 -9.63 3.22
CA LEU A 48 1.87 -8.39 3.60
C LEU A 48 0.69 -8.67 4.55
N LYS A 49 -0.06 -9.74 4.30
CA LYS A 49 -1.12 -10.21 5.20
C LYS A 49 -0.55 -10.62 6.57
N ASP A 50 0.51 -11.42 6.59
CA ASP A 50 1.18 -11.84 7.83
C ASP A 50 1.67 -10.65 8.66
N ILE A 51 2.16 -9.59 8.01
CA ILE A 51 2.57 -8.35 8.70
C ILE A 51 1.34 -7.63 9.26
N GLY A 52 0.27 -7.54 8.49
CA GLY A 52 -0.99 -6.96 8.92
C GLY A 52 -1.59 -7.65 10.14
N GLU A 53 -1.57 -8.99 10.18
CA GLU A 53 -2.03 -9.78 11.33
C GLU A 53 -1.18 -9.53 12.59
N ARG A 54 0.15 -9.49 12.44
CA ARG A 54 1.06 -9.18 13.55
C ARG A 54 0.90 -7.78 14.11
N TRP A 55 0.44 -6.84 13.28
CA TRP A 55 0.25 -5.45 13.67
C TRP A 55 -1.18 -5.20 14.17
N SER A 56 -2.18 -5.97 13.74
CA SER A 56 -3.54 -5.88 14.30
C SER A 56 -3.58 -6.21 15.79
N ASP A 57 -2.65 -7.03 16.28
CA ASP A 57 -2.51 -7.31 17.71
C ASP A 57 -1.93 -6.13 18.51
N LYS A 58 -1.36 -5.13 17.84
CA LYS A 58 -0.76 -3.95 18.47
C LYS A 58 -1.69 -2.76 18.32
N LYS A 59 -2.19 -2.26 19.46
CA LYS A 59 -3.10 -1.10 19.51
C LYS A 59 -2.51 0.20 18.97
N ASP A 60 -1.20 0.25 18.73
CA ASP A 60 -0.47 1.47 18.39
C ASP A 60 -0.29 1.68 16.87
N VAL A 61 -0.63 0.68 16.04
CA VAL A 61 -0.43 0.74 14.58
C VAL A 61 -1.73 0.46 13.84
N ASP A 62 -2.24 1.47 13.16
CA ASP A 62 -3.33 1.35 12.21
C ASP A 62 -2.76 0.91 10.85
N TYR A 63 -2.88 -0.37 10.54
CA TYR A 63 -2.45 -0.97 9.28
C TYR A 63 -3.64 -1.23 8.35
N THR A 64 -3.50 -0.91 7.07
CA THR A 64 -4.45 -1.33 6.03
C THR A 64 -3.70 -1.79 4.80
N TYR A 65 -4.13 -2.92 4.23
CA TYR A 65 -3.62 -3.45 2.98
C TYR A 65 -4.75 -3.52 1.95
N THR A 66 -4.59 -2.78 0.85
CA THR A 66 -5.53 -2.77 -0.28
C THR A 66 -4.87 -3.39 -1.50
N LEU A 67 -5.39 -4.54 -1.92
CA LEU A 67 -5.02 -5.23 -3.15
C LEU A 67 -5.92 -4.77 -4.30
N PHE A 68 -5.30 -4.37 -5.41
CA PHE A 68 -5.94 -3.99 -6.66
C PHE A 68 -5.72 -5.10 -7.68
N GLU A 69 -6.72 -5.96 -7.89
CA GLU A 69 -6.68 -7.09 -8.84
C GLU A 69 -7.13 -6.61 -10.21
N THR A 70 -6.18 -6.52 -11.15
CA THR A 70 -6.39 -5.88 -12.47
C THR A 70 -6.88 -6.82 -13.58
N SER A 71 -6.95 -8.13 -13.31
CA SER A 71 -7.41 -9.18 -14.23
C SER A 71 -8.88 -9.55 -14.10
N GLY A 72 -9.58 -9.05 -13.07
CA GLY A 72 -10.98 -9.39 -12.82
C GLY A 72 -11.95 -8.68 -13.78
N ARG A 73 -13.14 -9.27 -13.99
CA ARG A 73 -14.29 -8.52 -14.51
C ARG A 73 -14.54 -7.33 -13.58
N GLN A 74 -14.75 -6.14 -14.15
CA GLN A 74 -14.94 -4.87 -13.43
C GLN A 74 -16.16 -4.87 -12.46
N ASP A 75 -17.00 -5.91 -12.51
CA ASP A 75 -18.22 -6.06 -11.70
C ASP A 75 -18.04 -6.87 -10.41
N GLN A 76 -16.81 -7.21 -10.00
CA GLN A 76 -16.61 -7.85 -8.70
C GLN A 76 -16.65 -6.81 -7.56
N GLU A 77 -17.57 -7.03 -6.62
CA GLU A 77 -17.73 -6.23 -5.40
C GLU A 77 -16.43 -6.15 -4.59
N GLU A 78 -16.22 -5.00 -3.94
CA GLU A 78 -15.13 -4.80 -2.98
C GLU A 78 -15.23 -5.85 -1.86
N LYS A 79 -14.15 -6.63 -1.67
CA LYS A 79 -14.08 -7.63 -0.60
C LYS A 79 -13.20 -7.12 0.52
N THR A 80 -13.80 -6.81 1.66
CA THR A 80 -13.08 -6.37 2.86
C THR A 80 -13.16 -7.43 3.94
N ALA A 81 -12.00 -7.84 4.46
CA ALA A 81 -11.83 -8.78 5.55
C ALA A 81 -10.83 -8.19 6.56
N GLY A 82 -11.34 -7.64 7.67
CA GLY A 82 -10.51 -6.97 8.67
C GLY A 82 -9.78 -5.75 8.09
N ASN A 83 -8.44 -5.76 8.17
CA ASN A 83 -7.56 -4.73 7.62
C ASN A 83 -7.13 -4.97 6.16
N PHE A 84 -7.73 -5.97 5.50
CA PHE A 84 -7.44 -6.32 4.11
C PHE A 84 -8.64 -6.03 3.21
N THR A 85 -8.41 -5.30 2.12
CA THR A 85 -9.42 -4.99 1.11
C THR A 85 -8.93 -5.41 -0.27
N THR A 86 -9.78 -6.05 -1.06
CA THR A 86 -9.53 -6.36 -2.46
C THR A 86 -10.49 -5.58 -3.36
N ARG A 87 -9.94 -4.83 -4.32
CA ARG A 87 -10.67 -4.05 -5.33
C ARG A 87 -10.34 -4.59 -6.73
N SER A 88 -11.35 -4.92 -7.53
CA SER A 88 -11.16 -5.46 -8.90
C SER A 88 -11.03 -4.36 -9.95
N ARG A 89 -10.06 -3.47 -9.77
CA ARG A 89 -9.74 -2.36 -10.69
C ARG A 89 -8.29 -1.90 -10.49
N ARG A 90 -7.80 -1.02 -11.36
CA ARG A 90 -6.52 -0.32 -11.17
C ARG A 90 -6.63 0.73 -10.06
N ILE A 91 -5.48 1.06 -9.45
CA ILE A 91 -5.33 2.21 -8.54
C ILE A 91 -5.61 3.48 -9.34
N ASN A 92 -6.39 4.39 -8.76
CA ASN A 92 -6.64 5.74 -9.28
C ASN A 92 -6.21 6.79 -8.24
N HIS A 93 -6.29 8.07 -8.59
CA HIS A 93 -5.83 9.16 -7.73
C HIS A 93 -6.61 9.25 -6.40
N ASN A 94 -7.90 8.91 -6.41
CA ASN A 94 -8.71 8.95 -5.19
C ASN A 94 -8.20 7.93 -4.16
N ASP A 95 -7.73 6.77 -4.58
CA ASP A 95 -7.11 5.78 -3.67
C ASP A 95 -5.86 6.37 -3.00
N LEU A 96 -5.06 7.14 -3.74
CA LEU A 96 -3.85 7.78 -3.20
C LEU A 96 -4.23 8.84 -2.16
N PHE A 97 -5.24 9.67 -2.45
CA PHE A 97 -5.73 10.69 -1.52
C PHE A 97 -6.36 10.10 -0.26
N GLU A 98 -7.12 9.00 -0.42
CA GLU A 98 -7.66 8.21 0.68
C GLU A 98 -6.52 7.68 1.57
N ALA A 99 -5.44 7.17 0.96
CA ALA A 99 -4.30 6.60 1.67
C ALA A 99 -3.48 7.62 2.47
N ILE A 100 -3.23 8.81 1.92
CA ILE A 100 -2.45 9.86 2.61
C ILE A 100 -3.30 10.67 3.62
N GLY A 101 -4.62 10.49 3.59
CA GLY A 101 -5.55 11.13 4.51
C GLY A 101 -5.74 12.64 4.27
N PRO A 102 -6.39 13.34 5.23
CA PRO A 102 -6.71 14.75 5.10
C PRO A 102 -5.46 15.64 5.15
N GLU A 103 -5.53 16.81 4.52
CA GLU A 103 -4.38 17.70 4.34
C GLU A 103 -3.61 18.02 5.64
N HIS A 104 -4.34 18.29 6.73
CA HIS A 104 -3.75 18.66 8.01
C HIS A 104 -2.95 17.52 8.69
N THR A 105 -3.08 16.26 8.25
CA THR A 105 -2.31 15.12 8.77
C THR A 105 -1.10 14.76 7.90
N ARG A 106 -1.03 15.28 6.66
CA ARG A 106 -0.03 14.86 5.65
C ARG A 106 1.40 15.27 5.98
N GLY A 107 1.62 16.30 6.81
CA GLY A 107 2.97 16.80 7.13
C GLY A 107 3.91 15.77 7.76
N ASN A 108 3.37 14.71 8.37
CA ASN A 108 4.13 13.59 8.94
C ASN A 108 4.09 12.31 8.09
N THR A 109 3.54 12.38 6.88
CA THR A 109 3.40 11.23 5.97
C THR A 109 4.65 11.09 5.10
N VAL A 110 5.10 9.85 4.90
CA VAL A 110 6.11 9.50 3.90
C VAL A 110 5.47 8.55 2.92
N VAL A 111 5.62 8.83 1.63
CA VAL A 111 5.05 8.01 0.56
C VAL A 111 6.19 7.39 -0.24
N TYR A 112 6.09 6.10 -0.51
CA TYR A 112 7.04 5.39 -1.34
C TYR A 112 6.29 4.73 -2.51
N VAL A 113 6.71 5.02 -3.74
CA VAL A 113 6.09 4.54 -4.97
C VAL A 113 7.07 3.68 -5.76
N CYS A 114 6.63 2.48 -6.15
CA CYS A 114 7.40 1.58 -7.00
C CYS A 114 6.44 0.79 -7.90
N GLY A 115 6.78 0.63 -9.17
CA GLY A 115 5.95 -0.10 -10.14
C GLY A 115 6.33 0.20 -11.59
N LEU A 116 5.35 0.03 -12.48
CA LEU A 116 5.52 0.32 -13.92
C LEU A 116 5.89 1.80 -14.14
N PRO A 117 6.68 2.13 -15.19
CA PRO A 117 7.19 3.47 -15.41
C PRO A 117 6.10 4.56 -15.41
N THR A 118 5.09 4.40 -16.28
CA THR A 118 4.00 5.37 -16.43
C THR A 118 3.24 5.61 -15.13
N MET A 119 2.90 4.53 -14.40
CA MET A 119 2.17 4.63 -13.14
C MET A 119 3.02 5.30 -12.05
N THR A 120 4.29 4.94 -11.96
CA THR A 120 5.20 5.50 -10.95
C THR A 120 5.42 6.99 -11.19
N ASP A 121 5.70 7.39 -12.43
CA ASP A 121 5.94 8.79 -12.78
C ASP A 121 4.67 9.65 -12.53
N GLU A 122 3.51 9.17 -12.98
CA GLU A 122 2.22 9.84 -12.76
C GLU A 122 1.92 10.03 -11.27
N PHE A 123 2.07 8.98 -10.45
CA PHE A 123 1.75 9.05 -9.03
C PHE A 123 2.73 9.93 -8.26
N VAL A 124 4.03 9.85 -8.58
CA VAL A 124 5.05 10.69 -7.94
C VAL A 124 4.81 12.16 -8.27
N GLU A 125 4.51 12.48 -9.53
CA GLU A 125 4.22 13.85 -9.94
C GLU A 125 3.01 14.43 -9.19
N LEU A 126 1.92 13.66 -9.12
CA LEU A 126 0.71 14.04 -8.40
C LEU A 126 0.99 14.27 -6.91
N LEU A 127 1.65 13.32 -6.26
CA LEU A 127 1.91 13.35 -4.82
C LEU A 127 2.83 14.51 -4.42
N ARG A 128 3.86 14.82 -5.22
CA ARG A 128 4.77 15.95 -4.94
C ARG A 128 4.07 17.31 -5.02
N LYS A 129 3.01 17.42 -5.82
CA LYS A 129 2.20 18.64 -5.96
C LYS A 129 1.02 18.69 -5.00
N THR A 130 0.84 17.66 -4.16
CA THR A 130 -0.32 17.55 -3.27
C THR A 130 -0.16 18.47 -2.04
N PRO A 131 -1.13 19.34 -1.74
CA PRO A 131 -1.09 20.20 -0.55
C PRO A 131 -0.92 19.39 0.75
N GLY A 132 -0.13 19.93 1.67
CA GLY A 132 0.17 19.34 2.97
C GLY A 132 1.23 18.23 2.97
N LEU A 133 1.71 17.78 1.80
CA LEU A 133 2.77 16.78 1.67
C LEU A 133 4.06 17.42 1.15
N ASP A 134 5.16 17.27 1.90
CA ASP A 134 6.49 17.73 1.45
C ASP A 134 6.99 16.82 0.32
N GLU A 135 7.41 17.41 -0.80
CA GLU A 135 7.93 16.66 -1.95
C GLU A 135 9.09 15.72 -1.57
N LYS A 136 9.92 16.12 -0.59
CA LYS A 136 11.07 15.35 -0.11
C LYS A 136 10.67 14.06 0.60
N ARG A 137 9.39 13.96 1.00
CA ARG A 137 8.79 12.77 1.61
C ARG A 137 8.11 11.87 0.59
N VAL A 138 8.15 12.22 -0.70
CA VAL A 138 7.70 11.37 -1.81
C VAL A 138 8.91 10.70 -2.44
N LEU A 139 9.12 9.45 -2.03
CA LEU A 139 10.22 8.60 -2.45
C LEU A 139 9.74 7.67 -3.57
N CYS A 140 10.65 7.32 -4.47
CA CYS A 140 10.38 6.33 -5.51
C CYS A 140 11.62 5.52 -5.83
N GLU A 141 11.41 4.31 -6.32
CA GLU A 141 12.46 3.49 -6.91
C GLU A 141 12.10 3.19 -8.37
N LYS A 142 13.02 3.52 -9.27
CA LYS A 142 12.86 3.34 -10.72
C LYS A 142 13.74 2.18 -11.18
N TRP A 143 13.17 1.25 -11.93
CA TRP A 143 13.82 0.01 -12.37
C TRP A 143 13.93 -0.11 -13.89
N TRP A 144 13.81 1.00 -14.61
CA TRP A 144 13.88 1.10 -16.06
C TRP A 144 15.02 2.01 -16.51
#